data_AF-A0A1R3FQ77-F1
#
_entry.id   AF-A0A1R3FQ77-F1
#
_cell.length_a   1.000
_cell.length_b   1.000
_cell.length_c   1.000
_cell.angle_alpha   90.00
_cell.angle_beta   90.00
_cell.angle_gamma   90.00
#
_symmetry.space_group_name_H-M   'P 1'
#
loop_
_entity.id
_entity.type
_entity.pdbx_description
1 polymer ?
#
loop_
_entity_poly.entity_id
_entity_poly.type
_entity_poly.pdbx_seq_one_letter_code
_entity_poly.pdbx_strand_id
1 'polypeptide(L)' 'MNAHENSVKALLEMYPQAIKATKENVELGDVICNHIKCGCLVVTKEMMSIPEQNYDFFYIVGKTGCTYQIVD' A
#
# COMPACT_ATOMS: atom_id res chain seq x y z
N MET A 1 11.84 17.50 -12.00
CA MET A 1 11.26 16.49 -11.10
C MET A 1 12.32 16.01 -10.13
N ASN A 2 12.00 15.89 -8.85
CA ASN A 2 12.87 15.29 -7.85
C ASN A 2 12.79 13.74 -7.89
N ALA A 3 13.68 13.06 -7.16
CA ALA A 3 13.73 11.59 -7.15
C ALA A 3 12.42 10.94 -6.70
N HIS A 4 11.70 11.57 -5.77
CA HIS A 4 10.40 11.10 -5.29
C HIS A 4 9.32 11.18 -6.38
N GLU A 5 9.22 12.32 -7.07
CA GLU A 5 8.27 12.52 -8.18
C GLU A 5 8.51 11.53 -9.32
N ASN A 6 9.77 11.21 -9.63
CA ASN A 6 10.12 10.18 -10.61
C ASN A 6 9.65 8.78 -10.18
N SER A 7 9.82 8.44 -8.89
CA SER A 7 9.35 7.16 -8.33
C SER A 7 7.84 7.05 -8.39
N VAL A 8 7.13 8.10 -7.99
CA VAL A 8 5.66 8.15 -8.03
C VAL A 8 5.15 8.02 -9.46
N LYS A 9 5.75 8.74 -10.41
CA LYS A 9 5.39 8.64 -11.82
C LYS A 9 5.55 7.20 -12.34
N ALA A 10 6.68 6.57 -12.09
CA ALA A 10 6.93 5.19 -12.54
C ALA A 10 5.97 4.17 -11.88
N LEU A 11 5.58 4.41 -10.62
CA LEU A 11 4.57 3.60 -9.94
C LEU A 11 3.20 3.73 -10.61
N LEU A 12 2.76 4.95 -10.90
CA LEU A 12 1.46 5.20 -11.55
C LEU A 12 1.42 4.71 -13.00
N GLU A 13 2.56 4.69 -13.70
CA GLU A 13 2.65 4.06 -15.04
C GLU A 13 2.48 2.54 -14.97
N MET A 14 3.00 1.89 -13.92
CA MET A 14 2.87 0.44 -13.73
C MET A 14 1.52 0.02 -13.13
N TYR A 15 0.97 0.84 -12.23
CA TYR A 15 -0.31 0.64 -11.55
C TYR A 15 -1.20 1.87 -11.74
N PRO A 16 -1.86 2.02 -12.90
CA PRO A 16 -2.68 3.21 -13.19
C PRO A 16 -3.86 3.40 -12.23
N GLN A 17 -4.33 2.32 -11.60
CA GLN A 17 -5.39 2.33 -10.59
C GLN A 17 -4.92 2.69 -9.18
N ALA A 18 -3.63 2.93 -8.97
CA ALA A 18 -3.09 3.08 -7.63
C ALA A 18 -3.60 4.34 -6.94
N ILE A 19 -3.95 4.20 -5.66
CA ILE A 19 -4.51 5.27 -4.84
C ILE A 19 -3.51 5.61 -3.74
N LYS A 20 -3.34 6.90 -3.42
CA LYS A 20 -2.47 7.30 -2.31
C LYS A 20 -2.98 6.67 -1.00
N ALA A 21 -2.10 5.96 -0.30
CA ALA A 21 -2.47 5.35 0.97
C ALA A 21 -2.55 6.41 2.07
N THR A 22 -3.60 6.35 2.89
CA THR A 22 -3.80 7.16 4.09
C THR A 22 -4.26 6.25 5.23
N LYS A 23 -4.26 6.76 6.47
CA LYS A 23 -4.73 5.99 7.63
C LYS A 23 -6.22 5.63 7.51
N GLU A 24 -6.99 6.41 6.76
CA GLU A 24 -8.44 6.29 6.63
C GLU A 24 -8.87 5.34 5.51
N ASN A 25 -8.03 5.11 4.49
CA ASN A 25 -8.40 4.30 3.33
C ASN A 25 -7.67 2.95 3.23
N VAL A 26 -6.64 2.74 4.04
CA VAL A 26 -5.92 1.48 4.10
C VAL A 26 -6.74 0.46 4.89
N GLU A 27 -6.98 -0.68 4.26
CA GLU A 27 -7.72 -1.79 4.82
C GLU A 27 -6.88 -3.07 4.90
N LEU A 28 -7.33 -4.02 5.73
CA LEU A 28 -6.72 -5.34 5.83
C LEU A 28 -6.70 -6.03 4.45
N GLY A 29 -5.54 -6.56 4.07
CA GLY A 29 -5.35 -7.24 2.79
C GLY A 29 -5.09 -6.31 1.62
N ASP A 30 -5.05 -4.98 1.81
CA ASP A 30 -4.57 -4.07 0.79
C ASP A 30 -3.09 -4.36 0.47
N VAL A 31 -2.74 -4.23 -0.80
CA VAL A 31 -1.36 -4.33 -1.26
C VAL A 31 -0.84 -2.92 -1.46
N ILE A 32 0.15 -2.53 -0.65
CA ILE A 32 0.76 -1.20 -0.68
C ILE A 32 2.18 -1.23 -1.25
N CYS A 33 2.54 -0.19 -2.00
CA CYS A 33 3.85 -0.03 -2.64
C CYS A 33 4.29 1.43 -2.58
N ASN A 34 5.57 1.68 -2.29
CA ASN A 34 6.16 3.03 -2.29
C ASN A 34 7.08 3.29 -3.50
N HIS A 35 7.62 2.22 -4.11
CA HIS A 35 8.50 2.29 -5.28
C HIS A 35 8.48 0.94 -6.02
N ILE A 36 8.40 0.98 -7.35
CA ILE A 36 8.43 -0.21 -8.22
C ILE A 36 9.66 -1.14 -8.09
N LYS A 37 10.76 -0.66 -7.49
CA LYS A 37 11.98 -1.44 -7.25
C LYS A 37 11.99 -2.08 -5.86
N CYS A 38 11.02 -1.72 -5.01
CA CYS A 38 10.83 -2.29 -3.69
C CYS A 38 9.70 -3.33 -3.74
N GLY A 39 9.73 -4.28 -2.81
CA GLY A 39 8.64 -5.24 -2.67
C GLY A 39 7.32 -4.56 -2.29
N CYS A 40 6.21 -5.11 -2.79
CA CYS A 40 4.89 -4.75 -2.28
C CYS A 40 4.69 -5.37 -0.90
N LEU A 41 3.95 -4.68 -0.03
CA LEU A 41 3.57 -5.15 1.28
C LEU A 41 2.07 -5.45 1.31
N VAL A 42 1.68 -6.54 1.93
CA VAL A 42 0.28 -6.79 2.27
C VAL A 42 0.01 -6.17 3.63
N VAL A 43 -1.01 -5.35 3.73
CA VAL A 43 -1.45 -4.75 5.00
C VAL A 43 -2.04 -5.85 5.87
N THR A 44 -1.44 -6.07 7.03
CA THR A 44 -1.89 -7.06 8.02
C THR A 44 -2.59 -6.39 9.21
N LYS A 45 -3.21 -7.19 10.06
CA LYS A 45 -3.86 -6.69 11.30
C LYS A 45 -2.85 -6.08 12.26
N GLU A 46 -1.67 -6.68 12.35
CA GLU A 46 -0.57 -6.21 13.18
C GLU A 46 -0.15 -4.80 12.75
N MET A 47 0.01 -4.57 11.44
CA MET A 47 0.33 -3.24 10.91
C MET A 47 -0.76 -2.21 11.25
N MET A 48 -2.04 -2.58 11.12
CA MET A 48 -3.16 -1.71 11.47
C MET A 48 -3.29 -1.43 12.98
N SER A 49 -2.77 -2.33 13.83
CA SER A 49 -2.81 -2.18 15.29
C SER A 49 -1.78 -1.20 15.84
N ILE A 50 -0.80 -0.78 15.03
CA ILE A 50 0.24 0.18 15.42
C ILE A 50 -0.33 1.60 15.36
N PRO A 51 -0.49 2.32 16.50
CA PRO A 51 -1.17 3.62 16.52
C PRO A 51 -0.50 4.70 15.67
N GLU A 52 0.83 4.63 15.58
CA GLU A 52 1.73 5.58 14.91
C GLU A 52 2.05 5.20 13.46
N GLN A 53 1.38 4.19 12.92
CA GLN A 53 1.65 3.72 11.56
C GLN A 53 1.35 4.83 10.54
N ASN A 54 2.36 5.18 9.76
CA ASN A 54 2.27 6.19 8.71
C ASN A 54 2.31 5.52 7.31
N TYR A 55 1.30 5.82 6.48
CA TYR A 55 1.15 5.30 5.12
C TYR A 55 1.43 6.34 4.02
N ASP A 56 1.80 7.57 4.37
CA ASP A 56 1.93 8.74 3.48
C ASP A 56 2.95 8.56 2.35
N PHE A 57 3.81 7.55 2.41
CA PHE A 57 4.79 7.24 1.36
C PHE A 57 4.36 6.10 0.44
N PHE A 58 3.22 5.47 0.72
CA PHE A 58 2.72 4.32 0.00
C PHE A 58 1.53 4.65 -0.89
N TYR A 59 1.29 3.77 -1.84
CA TYR A 59 0.11 3.71 -2.69
C TYR A 59 -0.50 2.32 -2.57
N ILE A 60 -1.83 2.25 -2.45
CA ILE A 60 -2.58 1.02 -2.58
C ILE A 60 -2.63 0.67 -4.07
N VAL A 61 -2.05 -0.47 -4.44
CA VAL A 61 -1.93 -0.93 -5.84
C VAL A 61 -2.82 -2.13 -6.16
N GLY A 62 -3.41 -2.74 -5.13
CA GLY A 62 -4.32 -3.87 -5.27
C GLY A 62 -4.84 -4.36 -3.92
N LYS A 63 -5.54 -5.49 -3.94
CA LYS A 63 -6.08 -6.15 -2.76
C LYS A 63 -5.87 -7.65 -2.88
N THR A 64 -5.52 -8.33 -1.80
CA THR A 64 -5.38 -9.79 -1.80
C THR A 64 -6.75 -10.42 -2.02
N GLY A 65 -6.85 -11.36 -2.97
CA GLY A 65 -8.10 -12.06 -3.28
C GLY A 65 -8.60 -13.03 -2.20
N CYS A 66 -7.82 -13.24 -1.14
CA CYS A 66 -8.21 -14.08 -0.01
C CYS A 66 -8.74 -13.20 1.12
N THR A 67 -10.06 -13.24 1.35
CA THR A 67 -10.61 -12.89 2.66
C THR A 67 -10.02 -13.87 3.67
N TYR A 68 -9.04 -13.45 4.46
CA TYR A 68 -8.57 -14.23 5.60
C TYR A 68 -9.74 -14.41 6.57
N GLN A 69 -10.40 -15.57 6.52
CA GLN A 69 -11.22 -16.02 7.62
C GLN A 69 -10.26 -16.38 8.75
N ILE A 70 -10.38 -15.67 9.89
CA ILE A 70 -9.77 -16.14 11.12
C ILE A 70 -10.43 -17.48 11.40
N VAL A 71 -9.63 -18.55 11.48
CA VAL A 71 -10.07 -19.78 12.10
C VAL A 71 -9.74 -19.58 13.58
N ASP A 72 -10.77 -19.36 14.39
CA ASP A 72 -10.66 -19.30 15.85
C ASP A 72 -10.18 -20.65 16.43
#